data_AF-A0A834DTU0-F1
#
_entry.id   AF-A0A834DTU0-F1
#
_cell.length_a   1.000
_cell.length_b   1.000
_cell.length_c   1.000
_cell.angle_alpha   90.00
_cell.angle_beta   90.00
_cell.angle_gamma   90.00
#
_symmetry.space_group_name_H-M   'P 1'
#
loop_
_entity.id
_entity.type
_entity.pdbx_description
1 polymer ?
#
loop_
_entity_poly.entity_id
_entity_poly.type
_entity_poly.pdbx_seq_one_letter_code
_entity_poly.pdbx_strand_id
1 'polypeptide(L)'
;MWRRCLCLRDRWRRLLNQPSGGPTAIVRTGANIPSLSRAYAPPAGGFEINLDHRKLKTPQAKLFTVPSEALAIAVATEWDCQQDTIKFYTMHLTTLCNTSLDNPTQRNKDQLIRAAVKFLDTDTICYRVEEPETLVELQKNEWDPIITWAEKR
;
A
#
# COMPACT_ATOMS: atom_id res chain seq x y z
N MET A 1 18.52 -28.77 -4.36
CA MET A 1 19.21 -28.54 -5.64
C MET A 1 18.17 -28.34 -6.74
N TRP A 2 17.59 -27.15 -6.86
CA TRP A 2 16.83 -26.74 -8.03
C TRP A 2 17.22 -25.29 -8.34
N ARG A 3 17.85 -25.11 -9.50
CA ARG A 3 18.33 -23.85 -10.07
C ARG A 3 17.39 -23.46 -11.21
N ARG A 4 17.35 -22.14 -11.49
CA ARG A 4 16.86 -21.46 -12.71
C ARG A 4 15.32 -21.37 -12.82
N CYS A 5 14.68 -20.23 -13.06
CA CYS A 5 15.02 -19.17 -14.00
C CYS A 5 14.28 -17.83 -13.71
N LEU A 6 15.03 -16.73 -13.90
CA LEU A 6 14.70 -15.51 -14.65
C LEU A 6 13.39 -14.75 -14.36
N CYS A 7 13.60 -13.54 -13.84
CA CYS A 7 12.75 -12.35 -13.89
C CYS A 7 11.85 -12.30 -15.15
N LEU A 8 10.54 -12.50 -14.96
CA LEU A 8 9.52 -12.35 -16.00
C LEU A 8 9.13 -10.88 -16.15
N ARG A 9 9.90 -10.14 -16.94
CA ARG A 9 9.51 -8.81 -17.45
C ARG A 9 8.62 -8.89 -18.72
N ASP A 10 8.33 -10.10 -19.23
CA ASP A 10 7.63 -10.30 -20.52
C ASP A 10 6.33 -11.14 -20.45
N ARG A 11 5.81 -11.48 -19.26
CA ARG A 11 4.63 -12.35 -19.12
C ARG A 11 3.27 -11.64 -19.19
N TRP A 12 3.23 -10.34 -19.50
CA TRP A 12 1.99 -9.57 -19.49
C TRP A 12 1.20 -9.57 -20.82
N ARG A 13 1.75 -10.11 -21.93
CA ARG A 13 1.07 -10.10 -23.25
C ARG A 13 0.46 -11.43 -23.72
N ARG A 14 0.57 -12.54 -22.97
CA ARG A 14 0.12 -13.87 -23.44
C ARG A 14 -0.84 -14.64 -22.53
N LEU A 15 -1.33 -14.06 -21.43
CA LEU A 15 -2.25 -14.72 -20.50
C LEU A 15 -3.73 -14.38 -20.75
N LEU A 16 -4.18 -14.49 -22.01
CA LEU A 16 -5.60 -14.39 -22.38
C LEU A 16 -6.23 -15.72 -22.80
N ASN A 17 -5.58 -16.87 -22.61
CA ASN A 17 -6.30 -18.14 -22.77
C ASN A 17 -5.67 -19.32 -22.02
N GLN A 18 -6.49 -19.90 -21.14
CA GLN A 18 -6.48 -21.27 -20.57
C GLN A 18 -5.84 -21.51 -19.18
N PRO A 19 -6.42 -22.44 -18.38
CA PRO A 19 -6.43 -22.36 -16.91
C PRO A 19 -5.70 -23.53 -16.22
N SER A 20 -5.03 -23.25 -15.09
CA SER A 20 -4.84 -24.19 -13.98
C SER A 20 -4.13 -23.52 -12.79
N GLY A 21 -4.89 -23.30 -11.71
CA GLY A 21 -4.43 -23.32 -10.31
C GLY A 21 -3.36 -22.32 -9.86
N GLY A 22 -3.65 -21.01 -9.94
CA GLY A 22 -2.93 -19.97 -9.19
C GLY A 22 -3.74 -19.48 -7.98
N PRO A 23 -3.14 -18.68 -7.07
CA PRO A 23 -3.87 -18.10 -5.94
C PRO A 23 -5.10 -17.35 -6.45
N THR A 24 -6.27 -17.89 -6.13
CA THR A 24 -7.55 -17.39 -6.66
C THR A 24 -8.10 -16.36 -5.68
N ALA A 25 -8.05 -15.08 -6.07
CA ALA A 25 -8.87 -14.06 -5.44
C ALA A 25 -10.34 -14.32 -5.83
N ILE A 26 -11.18 -14.70 -4.87
CA ILE A 26 -12.61 -14.92 -5.10
C ILE A 26 -13.32 -13.59 -4.86
N VAL A 27 -13.90 -13.02 -5.90
CA VAL A 27 -14.69 -11.78 -5.86
C VAL A 27 -16.12 -12.11 -5.42
N ARG A 28 -16.60 -11.47 -4.34
CA ARG A 28 -18.03 -11.42 -4.00
C ARG A 28 -18.45 -9.96 -3.88
N THR A 29 -19.03 -9.39 -4.94
CA THR A 29 -19.58 -8.03 -4.95
C THR A 29 -21.06 -8.04 -4.57
N GLY A 30 -21.41 -7.40 -3.46
CA GLY A 30 -22.77 -6.93 -3.20
C GLY A 30 -22.94 -5.53 -3.79
N ALA A 31 -23.89 -5.36 -4.71
CA ALA A 31 -24.14 -4.11 -5.41
C ALA A 31 -24.89 -3.09 -4.54
N ASN A 32 -24.39 -1.86 -4.43
CA ASN A 32 -25.22 -0.66 -4.30
C ASN A 32 -24.42 0.61 -4.65
N ILE A 33 -24.96 1.47 -5.51
CA ILE A 33 -24.37 2.78 -5.87
C ILE A 33 -25.33 3.88 -5.38
N PRO A 34 -24.81 4.91 -4.68
CA PRO A 34 -25.30 6.27 -4.92
C PRO A 34 -24.19 7.32 -5.09
N SER A 35 -24.62 8.49 -5.57
CA SER A 35 -23.94 9.54 -6.33
C SER A 35 -23.08 10.58 -5.58
N LEU A 36 -22.12 11.14 -6.33
CA LEU A 36 -21.57 12.51 -6.33
C LEU A 36 -21.60 13.33 -5.01
N SER A 37 -20.72 12.97 -4.09
CA SER A 37 -19.87 13.91 -3.34
C SER A 37 -18.57 13.16 -3.03
N ARG A 38 -17.42 13.82 -3.04
CA ARG A 38 -16.07 13.18 -3.01
C ARG A 38 -15.71 12.64 -1.61
N ALA A 39 -16.58 11.81 -1.05
CA ALA A 39 -16.26 10.91 0.05
C ALA A 39 -16.09 9.51 -0.57
N TYR A 40 -14.87 8.98 -0.57
CA TYR A 40 -14.64 7.59 -0.92
C TYR A 40 -15.31 6.73 0.16
N ALA A 41 -16.55 6.31 -0.10
CA ALA A 41 -17.18 5.21 0.61
C ALA A 41 -16.67 3.93 -0.09
N PRO A 42 -15.77 3.15 0.53
CA PRO A 42 -15.39 1.87 -0.06
C PRO A 42 -16.67 1.03 -0.22
N PRO A 43 -16.82 0.29 -1.33
CA PRO A 43 -17.94 -0.64 -1.46
C PRO A 43 -17.98 -1.52 -0.22
N ALA A 44 -19.18 -1.79 0.29
CA ALA A 44 -19.42 -2.47 1.57
C ALA A 44 -18.89 -3.92 1.64
N GLY A 45 -18.17 -4.39 0.61
CA GLY A 45 -17.44 -5.66 0.58
C GLY A 45 -15.94 -5.41 0.37
N GLY A 46 -15.13 -5.93 1.29
CA GLY A 46 -13.67 -5.98 1.13
C GLY A 46 -13.23 -7.18 0.29
N PHE A 47 -12.05 -7.09 -0.29
CA PHE A 47 -11.39 -8.17 -0.99
C PHE A 47 -10.61 -9.05 -0.01
N GLU A 48 -10.80 -10.36 -0.12
CA GLU A 48 -10.09 -11.36 0.66
C GLU A 48 -8.99 -12.02 -0.18
N ILE A 49 -7.90 -12.42 0.48
CA ILE A 49 -6.78 -13.11 -0.17
C ILE A 49 -6.74 -14.54 0.36
N ASN A 50 -6.63 -15.51 -0.54
CA ASN A 50 -6.56 -16.93 -0.21
C ASN A 50 -5.20 -17.52 -0.62
N LEU A 51 -4.56 -18.23 0.31
CA LEU A 51 -3.36 -19.04 0.07
C LEU A 51 -3.76 -20.50 0.19
N ASP A 52 -3.61 -21.29 -0.88
CA ASP A 52 -3.95 -22.72 -0.90
C ASP A 52 -5.35 -23.02 -0.31
N HIS A 53 -6.34 -22.24 -0.73
CA HIS A 53 -7.74 -22.30 -0.27
C HIS A 53 -7.99 -21.89 1.18
N ARG A 54 -6.97 -21.41 1.90
CA ARG A 54 -7.10 -20.83 3.24
C ARG A 54 -7.12 -19.31 3.18
N LYS A 55 -8.04 -18.70 3.92
CA LYS A 55 -8.09 -17.24 4.05
C LYS A 55 -6.84 -16.74 4.77
N LEU A 56 -6.19 -15.73 4.18
CA LEU A 56 -5.08 -15.02 4.82
C LEU A 56 -5.59 -14.32 6.09
N LYS A 57 -4.78 -14.38 7.14
CA LYS A 57 -5.06 -13.75 8.43
C LYS A 57 -3.93 -12.81 8.84
N THR A 58 -4.28 -11.80 9.62
CA THR A 58 -3.31 -10.93 10.27
C THR A 58 -2.63 -11.64 11.45
N PRO A 59 -1.51 -11.12 11.97
CA PRO A 59 -0.87 -11.65 13.19
C PRO A 59 -1.82 -11.77 14.40
N GLN A 60 -2.80 -10.87 14.55
CA GLN A 60 -3.86 -10.99 15.57
C GLN A 60 -5.02 -11.91 15.18
N ALA A 61 -4.82 -12.79 14.19
CA ALA A 61 -5.80 -13.73 13.66
C ALA A 61 -7.08 -13.10 13.09
N LYS A 62 -7.07 -11.81 12.77
CA LYS A 62 -8.18 -11.15 12.06
C LYS A 62 -8.15 -11.56 10.59
N LEU A 63 -9.31 -11.49 9.94
CA LEU A 63 -9.44 -11.72 8.50
C LEU A 63 -8.70 -10.61 7.73
N PHE A 64 -7.77 -10.98 6.85
CA PHE A 64 -7.06 -10.01 6.01
C PHE A 64 -7.98 -9.54 4.88
N THR A 65 -8.57 -8.36 5.05
CA THR A 65 -9.47 -7.72 4.08
C THR A 65 -8.96 -6.35 3.67
N VAL A 66 -9.04 -6.06 2.38
CA VAL A 66 -8.60 -4.77 1.82
C VAL A 66 -9.71 -4.13 0.97
N PRO A 67 -9.80 -2.80 0.90
CA PRO A 67 -10.92 -2.12 0.23
C PRO A 67 -10.80 -2.06 -1.30
N SER A 68 -9.64 -2.41 -1.87
CA SER A 68 -9.33 -2.27 -3.29
C SER A 68 -8.82 -3.57 -3.89
N GLU A 69 -9.33 -3.93 -5.07
CA GLU A 69 -8.91 -5.10 -5.84
C GLU A 69 -7.43 -5.02 -6.20
N ALA A 70 -6.96 -3.85 -6.64
CA ALA A 70 -5.57 -3.63 -7.01
C ALA A 70 -4.63 -3.87 -5.81
N LEU A 71 -5.05 -3.48 -4.60
CA LEU A 71 -4.29 -3.75 -3.39
C LEU A 71 -4.28 -5.24 -3.05
N ALA A 72 -5.41 -5.94 -3.22
CA ALA A 72 -5.50 -7.38 -3.00
C ALA A 72 -4.57 -8.15 -3.96
N ILE A 73 -4.56 -7.79 -5.24
CA ILE A 73 -3.67 -8.38 -6.26
C ILE A 73 -2.21 -8.12 -5.91
N ALA A 74 -1.87 -6.89 -5.50
CA ALA A 74 -0.50 -6.54 -5.14
C ALA A 74 0.00 -7.33 -3.93
N VAL A 75 -0.82 -7.48 -2.88
CA VAL A 75 -0.50 -8.32 -1.72
C VAL A 75 -0.40 -9.80 -2.12
N ALA A 76 -1.33 -10.31 -2.92
CA ALA A 76 -1.25 -11.69 -3.41
C ALA A 76 0.05 -11.94 -4.20
N THR A 77 0.50 -10.96 -4.98
CA THR A 77 1.78 -11.02 -5.71
C THR A 77 2.97 -11.04 -4.75
N GLU A 78 2.95 -10.28 -3.64
CA GLU A 78 4.00 -10.34 -2.62
C GLU A 78 4.12 -11.75 -2.02
N TRP A 79 2.99 -12.42 -1.79
CA TRP A 79 2.94 -13.80 -1.29
C TRP A 79 3.41 -14.83 -2.33
N ASP A 80 2.99 -14.68 -3.59
CA ASP A 80 3.42 -15.57 -4.70
C ASP A 80 4.92 -15.45 -4.99
N CYS A 81 5.52 -14.28 -4.73
CA CYS A 81 6.96 -14.08 -4.88
C CYS A 81 7.82 -14.76 -3.79
N GLN A 82 7.20 -15.28 -2.71
CA GLN A 82 7.95 -15.96 -1.65
C GLN A 82 8.36 -17.36 -2.10
N GLN A 83 9.60 -17.74 -1.81
CA GLN A 83 10.17 -19.05 -2.17
C GLN A 83 10.23 -19.95 -0.92
N ASP A 84 11.38 -20.56 -0.66
CA ASP A 84 11.58 -21.52 0.45
C ASP A 84 11.38 -20.91 1.84
N THR A 85 11.51 -19.59 2.00
CA THR A 85 11.36 -18.89 3.27
C THR A 85 10.68 -17.56 3.07
N ILE A 86 9.70 -17.26 3.92
CA ILE A 86 8.99 -15.98 3.92
C ILE A 86 9.93 -14.88 4.39
N LYS A 87 10.15 -13.88 3.54
CA LYS A 87 11.00 -12.73 3.81
C LYS A 87 10.15 -11.48 4.03
N PHE A 88 9.78 -11.22 5.29
CA PHE A 88 8.90 -10.09 5.66
C PHE A 88 9.35 -8.72 5.13
N TYR A 89 10.66 -8.49 5.05
CA TYR A 89 11.22 -7.23 4.53
C TYR A 89 10.96 -7.02 3.03
N THR A 90 10.48 -8.04 2.31
CA THR A 90 10.06 -7.94 0.89
C THR A 90 8.55 -7.76 0.72
N MET A 91 7.79 -7.78 1.82
CA MET A 91 6.32 -7.78 1.84
C MET A 91 5.79 -6.52 2.52
N HIS A 92 6.08 -5.37 1.91
CA HIS A 92 5.77 -4.06 2.50
C HIS A 92 4.26 -3.79 2.54
N LEU A 93 3.52 -4.14 1.48
CA LEU A 93 2.08 -3.94 1.43
C LEU A 93 1.37 -4.83 2.45
N THR A 94 1.81 -6.09 2.58
CA THR A 94 1.30 -7.01 3.60
C THR A 94 1.53 -6.45 5.01
N THR A 95 2.73 -5.96 5.29
CA THR A 95 3.09 -5.36 6.59
C THR A 95 2.26 -4.11 6.92
N LEU A 96 2.05 -3.23 5.93
CA LEU A 96 1.23 -2.02 6.10
C LEU A 96 -0.24 -2.38 6.35
N CYS A 97 -0.79 -3.32 5.60
CA CYS A 97 -2.17 -3.80 5.79
C CYS A 97 -2.35 -4.44 7.17
N ASN A 98 -1.41 -5.30 7.59
CA ASN A 98 -1.42 -5.89 8.93
C ASN A 98 -1.45 -4.80 10.01
N THR A 99 -0.59 -3.79 9.90
CA THR A 99 -0.54 -2.68 10.86
C THR A 99 -1.85 -1.89 10.89
N SER A 100 -2.46 -1.64 9.73
CA SER A 100 -3.73 -0.94 9.61
C SER A 100 -4.91 -1.73 10.20
N LEU A 101 -4.94 -3.05 10.02
CA LEU A 101 -6.03 -3.92 10.48
C LEU A 101 -5.90 -4.26 11.97
N ASP A 102 -4.68 -4.49 12.44
CA ASP A 102 -4.42 -4.90 13.82
C ASP A 102 -4.35 -3.71 14.76
N ASN A 103 -3.92 -2.54 14.27
CA ASN A 103 -3.66 -1.33 15.05
C ASN A 103 -2.93 -1.67 16.37
N PRO A 104 -1.69 -2.17 16.31
CA PRO A 104 -0.97 -2.62 17.50
C PRO A 104 -0.77 -1.50 18.53
N THR A 105 -0.71 -0.24 18.09
CA THR A 105 -0.58 0.93 18.97
C THR A 105 -1.89 1.34 19.66
N GLN A 106 -3.02 0.74 19.27
CA GLN A 106 -4.36 1.05 19.78
C GLN A 106 -4.73 2.55 19.74
N ARG A 107 -4.11 3.29 18.80
CA ARG A 107 -4.39 4.73 18.64
C ARG A 107 -5.70 4.93 17.92
N ASN A 108 -6.49 5.89 18.37
CA ASN A 108 -7.67 6.32 17.64
C ASN A 108 -7.28 7.20 16.43
N LYS A 109 -8.24 7.41 15.53
CA LYS A 109 -8.04 8.20 14.30
C LYS A 109 -7.46 9.59 14.59
N ASP A 110 -7.99 10.28 15.59
CA ASP A 110 -7.57 11.65 15.90
C ASP A 110 -6.16 11.70 16.48
N GLN A 111 -5.76 10.71 17.26
CA GLN A 111 -4.39 10.58 17.76
C GLN A 111 -3.40 10.35 16.62
N LEU A 112 -3.75 9.52 15.64
CA LEU A 112 -2.92 9.29 14.45
C LEU A 112 -2.80 10.57 13.61
N ILE A 113 -3.92 11.27 13.39
CA ILE A 113 -3.91 12.55 12.66
C ILE A 113 -3.05 13.58 13.38
N ARG A 114 -3.22 13.77 14.70
CA ARG A 114 -2.40 14.70 15.48
C ARG A 114 -0.92 14.33 15.45
N ALA A 115 -0.60 13.03 15.55
CA ALA A 115 0.78 12.58 15.47
C ALA A 115 1.41 12.86 14.09
N ALA A 116 0.65 12.68 13.01
CA ALA A 116 1.10 12.98 11.66
C ALA A 116 1.28 14.49 11.44
N VAL A 117 0.30 15.31 11.85
CA VAL A 117 0.34 16.77 11.71
C VAL A 117 1.50 17.38 12.51
N LYS A 118 1.86 16.81 13.66
CA LYS A 118 3.00 17.28 14.46
C LYS A 118 4.33 17.28 13.69
N PHE A 119 4.49 16.44 12.66
CA PHE A 119 5.70 16.47 11.83
C PHE A 119 5.80 17.74 10.97
N LEU A 120 4.67 18.40 10.67
CA LEU A 120 4.65 19.65 9.92
C LEU A 120 5.28 20.80 10.71
N ASP A 121 5.15 20.79 12.05
CA ASP A 121 5.79 21.77 12.92
C ASP A 121 7.31 21.75 12.80
N THR A 122 7.88 20.59 12.46
CA THR A 122 9.33 20.36 12.33
C THR A 122 9.71 19.88 10.93
N ASP A 123 8.97 20.27 9.89
CA ASP A 123 9.23 19.80 8.53
C ASP A 123 10.55 20.37 8.00
N THR A 124 11.38 19.51 7.41
CA THR A 124 12.71 19.88 6.90
C THR A 124 12.64 20.98 5.84
N ILE A 125 11.60 21.00 5.01
CA ILE A 125 11.49 22.01 3.92
C ILE A 125 11.26 23.43 4.46
N CYS A 126 10.79 23.54 5.70
CA CYS A 126 10.55 24.81 6.39
C CYS A 126 11.82 25.36 7.08
N TYR A 127 12.87 24.54 7.25
CA TYR A 127 14.16 24.96 7.82
C TYR A 127 15.20 25.14 6.72
N ARG A 128 15.28 26.37 6.21
CA ARG A 128 16.25 26.75 5.18
C ARG A 128 17.58 27.16 5.81
N VAL A 129 18.65 26.91 5.07
CA VAL A 129 19.98 27.42 5.42
C VAL A 129 20.26 28.70 4.63
N GLU A 130 21.14 29.54 5.15
CA GLU A 130 21.58 30.78 4.49
C GLU A 130 22.93 30.60 3.78
N GLU A 131 23.70 29.57 4.14
CA GLU A 131 25.02 29.27 3.58
C GLU A 131 25.29 27.76 3.53
N PRO A 132 26.12 27.27 2.59
CA PRO A 132 26.71 28.01 1.46
C PRO A 132 25.69 28.33 0.36
N GLU A 133 25.95 29.35 -0.46
CA GLU A 133 25.03 29.85 -1.51
C GLU A 133 24.53 28.73 -2.45
N THR A 134 25.41 27.79 -2.81
CA THR A 134 25.06 26.64 -3.66
C THR A 134 23.97 25.75 -3.06
N LEU A 135 23.95 25.60 -1.73
CA LEU A 135 22.92 24.82 -1.03
C LEU A 135 21.62 25.62 -0.92
N VAL A 136 21.70 26.94 -0.75
CA VAL A 136 20.52 27.82 -0.74
C VAL A 136 19.80 27.77 -2.09
N GLU A 137 20.55 27.90 -3.18
CA GLU A 137 20.00 27.79 -4.54
C GLU A 137 19.35 26.43 -4.78
N LEU A 138 20.01 25.34 -4.37
CA LEU A 138 19.44 24.00 -4.49
C LEU A 138 18.14 23.83 -3.68
N GLN A 139 18.12 24.32 -2.43
CA GLN A 139 16.92 24.28 -1.61
C GLN A 139 15.78 25.09 -2.23
N LYS A 140 16.06 26.29 -2.74
CA LYS A 140 15.06 27.11 -3.43
C LYS A 140 14.49 26.38 -4.66
N ASN A 141 15.36 25.89 -5.53
CA ASN A 141 14.95 25.26 -6.78
C ASN A 141 14.11 23.99 -6.56
N GLU A 142 14.46 23.15 -5.58
CA GLU A 142 13.78 21.88 -5.36
C GLU A 142 12.60 21.98 -4.39
N TRP A 143 12.66 22.85 -3.36
CA TRP A 143 11.65 22.88 -2.30
C TRP A 143 10.59 23.97 -2.49
N ASP A 144 10.90 25.12 -3.11
CA ASP A 144 9.92 26.20 -3.33
C ASP A 144 8.71 25.76 -4.19
N PRO A 145 8.86 24.89 -5.22
CA PRO A 145 7.71 24.37 -5.95
C PRO A 145 6.73 23.58 -5.08
N ILE A 146 7.23 22.85 -4.08
CA ILE A 146 6.41 22.05 -3.16
C ILE A 146 5.62 22.97 -2.22
N ILE A 147 6.28 24.00 -1.68
CA ILE A 147 5.63 24.99 -0.81
C ILE A 147 4.58 25.77 -1.60
N THR A 148 4.94 26.28 -2.79
CA THR A 148 4.02 27.02 -3.66
C THR A 148 2.80 26.17 -4.06
N TRP A 149 2.99 24.86 -4.26
CA TRP A 149 1.89 23.94 -4.54
C TRP A 149 0.96 23.75 -3.33
N ALA A 150 1.52 23.69 -2.12
CA ALA A 150 0.77 23.53 -0.89
C ALA A 150 -0.06 24.79 -0.56
N GLU A 151 0.50 26.00 -0.76
CA GLU A 151 -0.21 27.27 -0.53
C GLU A 151 -1.40 27.51 -1.46
N LYS A 152 -1.42 26.86 -2.64
CA LYS A 152 -2.46 27.01 -3.65
C LYS A 152 -3.64 26.04 -3.49
N ARG A 153 -3.64 25.18 -2.47
CA ARG A 153 -4.65 24.13 -2.24
C ARG A 153 -5.52 24.43 -1.02
#